data_AF-A0A7Y2E091-F1
#
_entry.id   AF-A0A7Y2E091-F1
#
_cell.length_a   1.000
_cell.length_b   1.000
_cell.length_c   1.000
_cell.angle_alpha   90.00
_cell.angle_beta   90.00
_cell.angle_gamma   90.00
#
_symmetry.space_group_name_H-M   'P 1'
#
loop_
_entity.id
_entity.type
_entity.pdbx_description
1 polymer ?
#
loop_
_entity_poly.entity_id
_entity_poly.type
_entity_poly.pdbx_seq_one_letter_code
_entity_poly.pdbx_strand_id
1 'polypeptide(L)'
;REMYEKFGAFNTSFDLSADYELMLRLIHKNKIKIGYIPESIVNMKMGGVSNTSVWGKVKANIEDKRAWKVNGLNPGFLTTIRKPLSKVGQYFKIGS
;
A
#
# COMPACT_ATOMS: atom_id res chain seq x y z
N ARG A 1 -6.58 -14.43 13.70
CA ARG A 1 -6.08 -14.02 15.04
C ARG A 1 -4.61 -14.35 15.21
N GLU A 2 -4.21 -15.61 15.01
CA GLU A 2 -2.81 -16.09 15.14
C GLU A 2 -1.76 -15.24 14.42
N MET A 3 -2.01 -14.76 13.19
CA MET A 3 -1.04 -13.93 12.46
C MET A 3 -0.76 -12.59 13.16
N TYR A 4 -1.76 -11.98 13.80
CA TYR A 4 -1.58 -10.74 14.55
C TYR A 4 -0.84 -10.96 15.86
N GLU A 5 -1.06 -12.10 16.52
CA GLU A 5 -0.32 -12.48 17.72
C GLU A 5 1.15 -12.80 17.39
N LYS A 6 1.39 -13.46 16.25
CA LYS A 6 2.74 -13.85 15.81
C LYS A 6 3.57 -12.70 15.26
N PHE A 7 2.97 -11.80 14.49
CA PHE A 7 3.70 -10.77 13.76
C PHE A 7 3.42 -9.34 14.25
N GLY A 8 2.45 -9.17 15.16
CA GLY A 8 2.01 -7.88 15.68
C GLY A 8 0.83 -7.28 14.90
N ALA A 9 0.07 -6.44 15.59
CA ALA A 9 -1.05 -5.68 15.04
C ALA A 9 -0.61 -4.54 14.11
N PHE A 10 -1.51 -3.60 13.82
CA PHE A 10 -1.21 -2.40 13.06
C PHE A 10 -0.15 -1.56 13.76
N ASN A 11 0.81 -1.05 12.99
CA ASN A 11 1.77 -0.09 13.49
C ASN A 11 1.15 1.32 13.47
N THR A 12 0.77 1.82 14.65
CA THR A 12 0.10 3.12 14.82
C THR A 12 1.03 4.32 14.63
N SER A 13 2.32 4.09 14.35
CA SER A 13 3.25 5.18 14.00
C SER A 13 3.16 5.62 12.53
N PHE A 14 2.27 5.00 11.74
CA PHE A 14 1.92 5.38 10.37
C PHE A 14 0.56 6.08 10.38
N ASP A 15 0.49 7.29 9.82
CA ASP A 15 -0.75 8.06 9.80
C ASP A 15 -1.63 7.68 8.59
N LEU A 16 -1.01 7.27 7.48
CA LEU A 16 -1.69 7.00 6.21
C LEU A 16 -1.48 5.58 5.69
N SER A 17 -0.33 4.95 5.98
CA SER A 17 0.08 3.68 5.37
C SER A 17 0.18 2.52 6.38
N ALA A 18 -0.59 2.56 7.48
CA ALA A 18 -0.56 1.51 8.51
C ALA A 18 -1.04 0.14 7.98
N ASP A 19 -2.08 0.15 7.14
CA ASP A 19 -2.60 -1.03 6.43
C ASP A 19 -1.63 -1.55 5.37
N TYR A 20 -0.99 -0.63 4.64
CA TYR A 20 0.06 -0.96 3.67
C TYR A 20 1.26 -1.61 4.35
N GLU A 21 1.74 -1.06 5.47
CA GLU A 21 2.83 -1.65 6.26
C GLU A 21 2.47 -3.05 6.72
N LEU A 22 1.27 -3.24 7.26
CA LEU A 22 0.80 -4.53 7.71
C LEU A 22 0.77 -5.55 6.56
N MET A 23 0.22 -5.18 5.41
CA MET A 23 0.23 -6.04 4.23
C MET A 23 1.65 -6.37 3.77
N LEU A 24 2.54 -5.37 3.70
CA LEU A 24 3.95 -5.59 3.34
C LEU A 24 4.63 -6.58 4.30
N ARG A 25 4.45 -6.39 5.60
CA ARG A 25 5.03 -7.25 6.64
C ARG A 25 4.46 -8.66 6.61
N LEU A 26 3.14 -8.82 6.54
CA LEU A 26 2.53 -10.14 6.59
C LEU A 26 2.69 -10.91 5.27
N ILE A 27 2.36 -10.25 4.16
CA ILE A 27 2.28 -10.90 2.84
C ILE A 27 3.66 -11.00 2.21
N HIS A 28 4.39 -9.88 2.12
CA HIS A 28 5.64 -9.86 1.36
C HIS A 28 6.81 -10.41 2.17
N LYS A 29 6.99 -9.95 3.41
CA LYS A 29 8.08 -10.41 4.28
C LYS A 29 7.85 -11.81 4.84
N ASN A 30 6.68 -12.06 5.43
CA ASN A 30 6.39 -13.33 6.11
C ASN A 30 5.67 -14.37 5.25
N LYS A 31 5.28 -14.03 4.00
CA LYS A 31 4.68 -14.94 3.03
C LYS A 31 3.52 -15.77 3.61
N ILE A 32 2.64 -15.13 4.39
CA ILE A 32 1.49 -15.83 4.96
C ILE A 32 0.60 -16.40 3.85
N LYS A 33 -0.14 -17.47 4.15
CA LYS A 33 -1.12 -18.03 3.23
C LYS A 33 -2.31 -17.07 3.09
N ILE A 34 -2.66 -16.72 1.85
CA ILE A 34 -3.74 -15.79 1.51
C ILE A 34 -4.77 -16.54 0.67
N GLY A 35 -6.05 -16.30 0.95
CA GLY A 35 -7.17 -16.70 0.09
C GLY A 35 -7.70 -15.49 -0.66
N TYR A 36 -7.99 -15.66 -1.95
CA TYR A 36 -8.66 -14.65 -2.76
C TYR A 36 -10.12 -15.05 -2.96
N ILE A 37 -11.04 -14.10 -2.75
CA ILE A 37 -12.47 -14.28 -3.01
C ILE A 37 -12.78 -13.58 -4.33
N PRO A 38 -13.30 -14.28 -5.35
CA PRO A 38 -13.54 -13.71 -6.67
C PRO A 38 -14.85 -12.90 -6.75
N GLU A 39 -15.12 -12.05 -5.77
CA GLU A 39 -16.34 -11.23 -5.67
C GLU A 39 -16.03 -9.79 -5.27
N SER A 40 -16.83 -8.83 -5.75
CA SER A 40 -16.72 -7.42 -5.36
C SER A 40 -17.55 -7.14 -4.11
N ILE A 41 -16.88 -7.14 -2.95
CA ILE A 41 -17.55 -6.99 -1.64
C ILE A 41 -17.55 -5.52 -1.17
N VAL A 42 -16.65 -4.69 -1.71
CA VAL A 42 -16.42 -3.31 -1.23
C VAL A 42 -16.48 -2.31 -2.36
N ASN A 43 -17.28 -1.26 -2.17
CA ASN A 43 -17.26 -0.06 -3.02
C ASN A 43 -16.57 1.09 -2.26
N MET A 44 -15.44 1.58 -2.77
CA MET A 44 -14.66 2.63 -2.11
C MET A 44 -15.16 4.02 -2.49
N LYS A 45 -15.43 4.86 -1.49
CA LYS A 45 -15.78 6.28 -1.72
C LYS A 45 -14.55 7.05 -2.19
N MET A 46 -14.73 7.94 -3.17
CA MET A 46 -13.71 8.92 -3.53
C MET A 46 -13.53 9.96 -2.43
N GLY A 47 -12.31 10.49 -2.26
CA GLY A 47 -12.02 11.56 -1.30
C GLY A 47 -11.29 11.14 -0.02
N GLY A 48 -10.66 9.95 0.02
CA GLY A 48 -9.79 9.58 1.15
C GLY A 48 -8.62 10.56 1.34
N VAL A 49 -8.15 10.71 2.58
CA VAL A 49 -7.12 11.69 3.00
C VAL A 49 -5.84 11.62 2.15
N SER A 50 -5.46 10.43 1.70
CA SER A 50 -4.29 10.20 0.83
C SER A 50 -4.50 10.61 -0.64
N ASN A 51 -5.73 10.91 -1.06
CA ASN A 51 -6.10 11.22 -2.44
C ASN A 51 -6.68 12.64 -2.64
N THR A 52 -6.96 13.37 -1.55
CA THR A 52 -7.56 14.72 -1.57
C THR A 52 -6.57 15.83 -1.95
N SER A 53 -5.27 15.63 -1.71
CA SER A 53 -4.24 16.64 -2.01
C SER A 53 -2.94 16.02 -2.51
N VAL A 54 -2.17 16.82 -3.26
CA VAL A 54 -0.80 16.44 -3.68
C VAL A 54 0.07 16.14 -2.47
N TRP A 55 -0.07 16.92 -1.39
CA TRP A 55 0.63 16.69 -0.12
C TRP A 55 0.27 15.35 0.53
N GLY A 56 -1.01 14.98 0.55
CA GLY A 56 -1.47 13.68 1.05
C GLY A 56 -0.83 12.52 0.27
N LYS A 57 -0.72 12.65 -1.06
CA LYS A 57 -0.04 11.67 -1.92
C LYS A 57 1.45 11.58 -1.61
N VAL A 58 2.14 12.71 -1.43
CA VAL A 58 3.57 12.74 -1.09
C VAL A 58 3.81 12.11 0.28
N LYS A 59 3.01 12.47 1.30
CA LYS A 59 3.09 11.90 2.65
C LYS A 59 2.90 10.37 2.63
N ALA A 60 1.88 9.88 1.92
CA ALA A 60 1.65 8.44 1.75
C ALA A 60 2.85 7.74 1.09
N ASN A 61 3.48 8.33 0.07
CA ASN A 61 4.68 7.73 -0.55
C ASN A 61 5.90 7.70 0.39
N ILE A 62 6.06 8.72 1.25
CA ILE A 62 7.12 8.73 2.26
C ILE A 62 6.88 7.63 3.29
N GLU A 63 5.63 7.50 3.77
CA GLU A 63 5.24 6.44 4.69
C GLU A 63 5.39 5.05 4.07
N ASP A 64 4.99 4.87 2.81
CA ASP A 64 5.23 3.62 2.08
C ASP A 64 6.71 3.27 2.13
N LYS A 65 7.62 4.19 1.76
CA LYS A 65 9.08 3.97 1.84
C LYS A 65 9.55 3.63 3.25
N ARG A 66 9.00 4.30 4.27
CA ARG A 66 9.28 4.01 5.68
C ARG A 66 8.83 2.60 6.05
N ALA A 67 7.69 2.12 5.55
CA ALA A 67 7.18 0.77 5.78
C ALA A 67 8.16 -0.31 5.30
N TRP A 68 8.82 -0.10 4.16
CA TRP A 68 9.90 -0.97 3.69
C TRP A 68 11.08 -0.96 4.67
N LYS A 69 11.55 0.23 5.02
CA LYS A 69 12.72 0.40 5.90
C LYS A 69 12.52 -0.23 7.29
N VAL A 70 11.38 0.02 7.95
CA VAL A 70 11.11 -0.54 9.29
C VAL A 70 10.94 -2.06 9.27
N ASN A 71 10.57 -2.63 8.12
CA ASN A 71 10.49 -4.07 7.93
C ASN A 71 11.82 -4.71 7.50
N GLY A 72 12.91 -3.93 7.38
CA GLY A 72 14.21 -4.42 6.92
C GLY A 72 14.20 -4.82 5.44
N LEU A 73 13.26 -4.27 4.66
CA LEU A 73 13.13 -4.51 3.24
C LEU A 73 13.67 -3.30 2.47
N ASN A 74 14.35 -3.55 1.36
CA ASN A 74 14.78 -2.47 0.46
C ASN A 74 13.74 -2.33 -0.66
N PRO A 75 13.11 -1.14 -0.80
CA PRO A 75 12.29 -0.88 -1.97
C PRO A 75 13.23 -0.88 -3.19
N GLY A 76 12.99 -1.77 -4.15
CA GLY A 76 13.76 -1.79 -5.38
C GLY A 76 13.73 -0.40 -6.05
N PHE A 77 14.87 0.07 -6.55
CA PHE A 77 14.97 1.40 -7.17
C PHE A 77 13.90 1.62 -8.27
N LEU A 78 13.54 0.55 -8.98
CA LEU A 78 12.54 0.55 -10.05
C LEU A 78 11.07 0.51 -9.58
N THR A 79 10.75 0.09 -8.35
CA THR A 79 9.34 -0.01 -7.91
C THR A 79 8.70 1.35 -7.68
N THR A 80 9.50 2.37 -7.32
CA THR A 80 9.01 3.75 -7.12
C THR A 80 8.73 4.45 -8.45
N ILE A 81 9.52 4.18 -9.50
CA ILE A 81 9.38 4.81 -10.83
C ILE A 81 8.34 4.11 -11.70
N ARG A 82 8.25 2.77 -11.63
CA ARG A 82 7.33 2.00 -12.46
C ARG A 82 5.85 2.24 -12.11
N LYS A 83 5.55 2.51 -10.84
CA LYS A 83 4.19 2.71 -10.31
C LYS A 83 3.45 3.93 -10.93
N PRO A 84 4.07 5.13 -11.03
CA PRO A 84 3.46 6.24 -11.76
C PRO A 84 3.41 6.00 -13.28
N LEU A 85 4.46 5.46 -13.89
CA LEU A 85 4.50 5.18 -15.34
C LEU A 85 3.40 4.20 -15.79
N SER A 86 3.08 3.16 -15.01
CA SER A 86 1.98 2.24 -15.33
C SER A 86 0.60 2.89 -15.26
N LYS A 87 0.46 4.02 -14.54
CA LYS A 87 -0.78 4.79 -14.47
C LYS A 87 -0.88 5.86 -15.55
N VAL A 88 0.22 6.26 -16.21
CA VAL A 88 0.21 7.23 -17.32
C VAL A 88 -0.68 6.72 -18.46
N GLY A 89 -0.66 5.42 -18.76
CA GLY A 89 -1.55 4.81 -19.75
C GLY A 89 -3.04 4.90 -19.41
N GLN A 90 -3.43 5.12 -18.15
CA GLN A 90 -4.84 5.31 -17.76
C GLN A 90 -5.38 6.65 -18.28
N TYR A 91 -4.53 7.68 -18.37
CA TYR A 91 -4.93 8.99 -18.90
C TYR A 91 -5.15 8.97 -20.42
N PHE A 92 -4.52 8.03 -21.14
CA PHE A 92 -4.70 7.88 -22.59
C PHE A 92 -5.91 6.99 -22.98
N LYS A 93 -6.46 6.19 -22.06
CA LYS A 93 -7.66 5.34 -22.31
C LYS A 93 -8.99 6.03 -22.05
N ILE A 94 -8.99 7.29 -21.59
CA ILE A 94 -10.21 8.06 -21.28
C ILE A 94 -10.73 8.87 -22.49
N GLY A 95 -10.01 8.86 -23.62
CA GLY A 95 -10.43 9.47 -24.88
C GLY A 95 -10.66 8.46 -26.00
N SER A 96 -11.73 7.66 -25.91
CA SER A 96 -12.27 6.85 -27.00
C SER A 96 -13.78 6.74 -26.86
#